data_AF-A0A0N0TPA8-F1
#
_entry.id   AF-A0A0N0TPA8-F1
#
_cell.length_a   1.000
_cell.length_b   1.000
_cell.length_c   1.000
_cell.angle_alpha   90.00
_cell.angle_beta   90.00
_cell.angle_gamma   90.00
#
_symmetry.space_group_name_H-M   'P 1'
#
loop_
_entity.id
_entity.type
_entity.pdbx_description
1 polymer ?
#
loop_
_entity_poly.entity_id
_entity_poly.type
_entity_poly.pdbx_seq_one_letter_code
_entity_poly.pdbx_strand_id
1 'polypeptide(L)'
;MTPPVPGSGALTPRERELTARVHIAVTITPDTLMVKALPPGAPERYLAAEVSQGVWGQRSPFDYRTVGGTVVRAQDVSGLRTPVDFLRALRLDYAGSPFRPDLPVLHVLEFRAVEPNKFIVPFGAPSVADPAAPLPWDSDAVRGAAYAMADAAAAAGVDPNTYRKQINPWPYSGTGITADPQLGVPEWWRRPDRVPGGSVIVAHGRDGSRTAVAVYRGEAFGWEPVR
;
A
#
# COMPACT_ATOMS: atom_id res chain seq x y z
N MET A 1 32.42 -5.61 -1.24
CA MET A 1 31.52 -5.99 -2.35
C MET A 1 30.12 -5.53 -1.96
N THR A 2 29.48 -4.67 -2.75
CA THR A 2 28.13 -4.16 -2.44
C THR A 2 27.12 -5.31 -2.56
N PRO A 3 26.24 -5.54 -1.57
CA PRO A 3 25.24 -6.59 -1.69
C PRO A 3 24.26 -6.31 -2.85
N PRO A 4 23.66 -7.34 -3.46
CA PRO A 4 22.69 -7.14 -4.53
C PRO A 4 21.45 -6.41 -4.02
N VAL A 5 20.89 -5.52 -4.84
CA VAL A 5 19.64 -4.82 -4.54
C VAL A 5 18.47 -5.81 -4.64
N PRO A 6 17.66 -6.01 -3.59
CA PRO A 6 16.54 -6.95 -3.61
C PRO A 6 15.37 -6.44 -4.47
N GLY A 7 14.28 -7.22 -4.56
CA GLY A 7 13.07 -6.83 -5.28
C GLY A 7 13.34 -6.55 -6.76
N SER A 8 12.93 -5.38 -7.25
CA SER A 8 13.19 -4.94 -8.63
C SER A 8 14.66 -4.93 -9.04
N GLY A 9 15.59 -4.81 -8.06
CA GLY A 9 17.02 -4.88 -8.28
C GLY A 9 17.53 -6.28 -8.63
N ALA A 10 16.83 -7.31 -8.18
CA ALA A 10 17.16 -8.71 -8.43
C ALA A 10 16.59 -9.22 -9.77
N LEU A 11 15.69 -8.46 -10.39
CA LEU A 11 15.04 -8.84 -11.64
C LEU A 11 15.95 -8.60 -12.86
N THR A 12 15.92 -9.54 -13.80
CA THR A 12 16.44 -9.35 -15.15
C THR A 12 15.62 -8.30 -15.92
N PRO A 13 16.13 -7.73 -17.03
CA PRO A 13 15.36 -6.80 -17.85
C PRO A 13 14.01 -7.37 -18.31
N ARG A 14 13.97 -8.66 -18.67
CA ARG A 14 12.73 -9.31 -19.11
C ARG A 14 11.73 -9.47 -17.95
N GLU A 15 12.19 -9.83 -16.76
CA GLU A 15 11.32 -9.96 -15.59
C GLU A 15 10.75 -8.61 -15.14
N ARG A 16 11.53 -7.52 -15.24
CA ARG A 16 11.00 -6.16 -14.98
C ARG A 16 9.89 -5.81 -15.96
N GLU A 17 10.10 -6.07 -17.24
CA GLU A 17 9.08 -5.82 -18.28
C GLU A 17 7.81 -6.65 -18.01
N LEU A 18 7.96 -7.95 -17.74
CA LEU A 18 6.82 -8.84 -17.43
C LEU A 18 6.05 -8.38 -16.19
N THR A 19 6.77 -7.97 -15.15
CA THR A 19 6.15 -7.48 -13.92
C THR A 19 5.44 -6.15 -14.15
N ALA A 20 6.02 -5.24 -14.93
CA ALA A 20 5.38 -3.96 -15.26
C ALA A 20 4.10 -4.13 -16.08
N ARG A 21 4.06 -5.13 -16.99
CA ARG A 21 2.87 -5.44 -17.80
C ARG A 21 1.65 -5.82 -16.96
N VAL A 22 1.82 -6.28 -15.72
CA VAL A 22 0.70 -6.51 -14.80
C VAL A 22 -0.16 -5.26 -14.66
N HIS A 23 0.44 -4.08 -14.57
CA HIS A 23 -0.29 -2.81 -14.42
C HIS A 23 -0.91 -2.27 -15.71
N ILE A 24 -0.71 -2.95 -16.84
CA ILE A 24 -1.48 -2.72 -18.08
C ILE A 24 -2.81 -3.48 -18.01
N ALA A 25 -2.79 -4.70 -17.45
CA ALA A 25 -3.97 -5.54 -17.30
C ALA A 25 -4.78 -5.23 -16.02
N VAL A 26 -4.08 -4.79 -14.98
CA VAL A 26 -4.61 -4.52 -13.65
C VAL A 26 -4.69 -3.01 -13.47
N THR A 27 -5.80 -2.44 -13.94
CA THR A 27 -6.04 -1.00 -13.88
C THR A 27 -7.00 -0.63 -12.75
N ILE A 28 -6.98 0.66 -12.39
CA ILE A 28 -7.97 1.31 -11.54
C ILE A 28 -8.83 2.20 -12.44
N THR A 29 -10.14 1.99 -12.41
CA THR A 29 -11.14 2.85 -13.03
C THR A 29 -11.89 3.63 -11.95
N PRO A 30 -12.67 4.67 -12.31
CA PRO A 30 -13.65 5.22 -11.37
C PRO A 30 -14.49 4.09 -10.75
N ASP A 31 -14.81 4.24 -9.47
CA ASP A 31 -15.57 3.28 -8.65
C ASP A 31 -14.91 1.93 -8.37
N THR A 32 -13.64 1.73 -8.77
CA THR A 32 -12.87 0.57 -8.30
C THR A 32 -12.86 0.56 -6.77
N LEU A 33 -13.27 -0.55 -6.16
CA LEU A 33 -13.22 -0.69 -4.70
C LEU A 33 -11.77 -0.93 -4.28
N MET A 34 -11.24 -0.03 -3.46
CA MET A 34 -9.89 -0.05 -2.92
C MET A 34 -9.91 -0.45 -1.45
N VAL A 35 -8.83 -1.05 -0.99
CA VAL A 35 -8.63 -1.54 0.37
C VAL A 35 -7.33 -0.99 0.94
N LYS A 36 -7.40 -0.42 2.13
CA LYS A 36 -6.25 0.01 2.94
C LYS A 36 -6.20 -0.79 4.23
N ALA A 37 -5.14 -1.55 4.47
CA ALA A 37 -4.90 -2.10 5.81
C ALA A 37 -4.66 -0.96 6.82
N LEU A 38 -5.39 -1.00 7.93
CA LEU A 38 -5.33 0.00 8.99
C LEU A 38 -4.50 -0.51 10.17
N PRO A 39 -3.52 0.29 10.67
CA PRO A 39 -2.81 -0.05 11.89
C PRO A 39 -3.75 -0.27 13.09
N PRO A 40 -3.35 -1.10 14.09
CA PRO A 40 -4.07 -1.19 15.35
C PRO A 40 -4.34 0.20 15.96
N GLY A 41 -5.55 0.40 16.49
CA GLY A 41 -5.96 1.68 17.06
C GLY A 41 -6.44 2.73 16.03
N ALA A 42 -6.29 2.50 14.72
CA ALA A 42 -6.70 3.48 13.71
C ALA A 42 -8.24 3.66 13.60
N PRO A 43 -9.09 2.61 13.68
CA PRO A 43 -10.54 2.79 13.66
C PRO A 43 -11.05 3.74 14.75
N GLU A 44 -10.51 3.65 15.95
CA GLU A 44 -10.86 4.50 17.10
C GLU A 44 -10.51 5.96 16.81
N ARG A 45 -9.38 6.22 16.14
CA ARG A 45 -8.98 7.58 15.73
C ARG A 45 -9.90 8.16 14.64
N TYR A 46 -10.34 7.31 13.71
CA TYR A 46 -11.33 7.72 12.70
C TYR A 46 -12.67 8.10 13.34
N LEU A 47 -13.16 7.26 14.26
CA LEU A 47 -14.40 7.49 15.01
C LEU A 47 -14.32 8.69 15.96
N ALA A 48 -13.16 8.95 16.54
CA ALA A 48 -12.91 10.12 17.38
C ALA A 48 -12.71 11.43 16.59
N ALA A 49 -12.85 11.40 15.26
CA ALA A 49 -12.59 12.53 14.38
C ALA A 49 -11.20 13.16 14.61
N GLU A 50 -10.18 12.33 14.88
CA GLU A 50 -8.85 12.83 15.23
C GLU A 50 -8.18 13.54 14.04
N VAL A 51 -7.58 14.69 14.33
CA VAL A 51 -6.61 15.36 13.46
C VAL A 51 -5.32 15.60 14.26
N SER A 52 -4.20 15.11 13.77
CA SER A 52 -2.90 15.20 14.43
C SER A 52 -1.80 15.45 13.42
N GLN A 53 -0.89 16.38 13.76
CA GLN A 53 0.33 16.63 12.99
C GLN A 53 1.36 15.50 13.13
N GLY A 54 1.11 14.52 13.99
CA GLY A 54 2.08 13.48 14.32
C GLY A 54 3.22 14.00 15.19
N VAL A 55 4.14 13.10 15.50
CA VAL A 55 5.40 13.37 16.20
C VAL A 55 6.49 12.67 15.41
N TRP A 56 7.48 13.44 14.96
CA TRP A 56 8.56 12.91 14.12
C TRP A 56 9.24 11.70 14.79
N GLY A 57 9.43 10.62 14.02
CA GLY A 57 10.03 9.37 14.51
C GLY A 57 9.16 8.54 15.47
N GLN A 58 7.97 9.01 15.87
CA GLN A 58 7.11 8.31 16.85
C GLN A 58 5.71 8.01 16.31
N ARG A 59 5.00 9.04 15.81
CA ARG A 59 3.60 8.91 15.37
C ARG A 59 3.43 9.64 14.05
N SER A 60 2.96 8.93 13.03
CA SER A 60 2.66 9.59 11.75
C SER A 60 1.52 10.60 11.90
N PRO A 61 1.52 11.70 11.11
CA PRO A 61 0.37 12.57 10.98
C PRO A 61 -0.89 11.78 10.63
N PHE A 62 -2.05 12.29 11.03
CA PHE A 62 -3.33 11.64 10.81
C PHE A 62 -4.44 12.67 10.65
N ASP A 63 -5.37 12.39 9.76
CA ASP A 63 -6.58 13.17 9.58
C ASP A 63 -7.70 12.19 9.19
N TYR A 64 -8.71 12.08 10.05
CA TYR A 64 -9.85 11.17 9.87
C TYR A 64 -10.60 11.35 8.54
N ARG A 65 -10.43 12.51 7.88
CA ARG A 65 -11.07 12.85 6.60
C ARG A 65 -10.26 12.39 5.40
N THR A 66 -9.05 11.88 5.59
CA THR A 66 -8.14 11.50 4.51
C THR A 66 -7.77 10.03 4.56
N VAL A 67 -7.46 9.46 3.40
CA VAL A 67 -6.82 8.15 3.29
C VAL A 67 -5.64 8.23 2.32
N GLY A 68 -4.57 7.52 2.59
CA GLY A 68 -3.36 7.55 1.77
C GLY A 68 -2.43 6.39 2.07
N GLY A 69 -1.28 6.39 1.40
CA GLY A 69 -0.30 5.30 1.45
C GLY A 69 -0.67 4.13 0.55
N THR A 70 -0.14 2.95 0.86
CA THR A 70 -0.35 1.72 0.07
C THR A 70 -1.78 1.23 0.13
N VAL A 71 -2.35 0.94 -1.02
CA VAL A 71 -3.70 0.39 -1.18
C VAL A 71 -3.70 -0.66 -2.29
N VAL A 72 -4.68 -1.55 -2.26
CA VAL A 72 -4.89 -2.62 -3.24
C VAL A 72 -6.34 -2.61 -3.69
N ARG A 73 -6.67 -3.25 -4.82
CA ARG A 73 -8.09 -3.41 -5.20
C ARG A 73 -8.71 -4.51 -4.37
N ALA A 74 -9.96 -4.33 -3.94
CA ALA A 74 -10.67 -5.33 -3.14
C ALA A 74 -10.77 -6.70 -3.84
N GLN A 75 -10.87 -6.71 -5.17
CA GLN A 75 -10.92 -7.95 -5.96
C GLN A 75 -9.61 -8.75 -5.92
N ASP A 76 -8.46 -8.09 -5.73
CA ASP A 76 -7.15 -8.77 -5.68
C ASP A 76 -6.89 -9.41 -4.30
N VAL A 77 -7.72 -9.05 -3.31
CA VAL A 77 -7.63 -9.55 -1.93
C VAL A 77 -8.94 -10.18 -1.44
N SER A 78 -9.87 -10.50 -2.35
CA SER A 78 -11.20 -11.03 -1.98
C SER A 78 -11.14 -12.42 -1.32
N GLY A 79 -10.03 -13.14 -1.52
CA GLY A 79 -9.75 -14.43 -0.90
C GLY A 79 -9.17 -14.35 0.51
N LEU A 80 -8.72 -13.18 0.96
CA LEU A 80 -8.11 -13.02 2.29
C LEU A 80 -9.22 -12.99 3.36
N ARG A 81 -9.07 -13.79 4.42
CA ARG A 81 -10.10 -13.94 5.46
C ARG A 81 -9.63 -13.50 6.83
N THR A 82 -8.40 -13.83 7.18
CA THR A 82 -7.85 -13.67 8.53
C THR A 82 -6.76 -12.61 8.59
N PRO A 83 -6.44 -12.06 9.79
CA PRO A 83 -5.31 -11.15 9.96
C PRO A 83 -3.99 -11.65 9.39
N VAL A 84 -3.70 -12.95 9.52
CA VAL A 84 -2.48 -13.58 8.97
C VAL A 84 -2.48 -13.57 7.45
N ASP A 85 -3.63 -13.77 6.80
CA ASP A 85 -3.73 -13.72 5.34
C ASP A 85 -3.34 -12.34 4.81
N PHE A 86 -3.89 -11.28 5.41
CA PHE A 86 -3.55 -9.90 5.07
C PHE A 86 -2.10 -9.56 5.37
N LEU A 87 -1.58 -9.97 6.52
CA LEU A 87 -0.19 -9.72 6.90
C LEU A 87 0.78 -10.32 5.88
N ARG A 88 0.54 -11.56 5.45
CA ARG A 88 1.36 -12.24 4.45
C ARG A 88 1.20 -11.61 3.07
N ALA A 89 -0.03 -11.56 2.56
CA ALA A 89 -0.32 -11.10 1.21
C ALA A 89 0.13 -9.65 0.96
N LEU A 90 -0.03 -8.77 1.96
CA LEU A 90 0.32 -7.36 1.86
C LEU A 90 1.72 -7.03 2.42
N ARG A 91 2.51 -8.06 2.78
CA ARG A 91 3.86 -7.92 3.36
C ARG A 91 3.91 -6.88 4.49
N LEU A 92 2.94 -6.97 5.40
CA LEU A 92 2.86 -6.08 6.57
C LEU A 92 3.88 -6.45 7.66
N ASP A 93 4.77 -7.41 7.41
CA ASP A 93 5.81 -7.92 8.30
C ASP A 93 7.09 -7.08 8.31
N TYR A 94 7.03 -5.84 7.81
CA TYR A 94 8.21 -5.00 7.67
C TYR A 94 8.75 -4.42 8.98
N ALA A 95 9.99 -3.96 8.96
CA ALA A 95 10.70 -3.45 10.11
C ALA A 95 9.99 -2.18 10.62
N GLY A 96 9.64 -2.16 11.90
CA GLY A 96 8.85 -1.08 12.48
C GLY A 96 7.36 -1.11 12.13
N SER A 97 6.89 -2.14 11.41
CA SER A 97 5.46 -2.33 11.17
C SER A 97 4.69 -2.41 12.48
N PRO A 98 3.49 -1.82 12.58
CA PRO A 98 2.60 -1.99 13.73
C PRO A 98 1.77 -3.29 13.64
N PHE A 99 1.83 -4.01 12.53
CA PHE A 99 1.07 -5.25 12.33
C PHE A 99 1.81 -6.46 12.92
N ARG A 100 1.05 -7.41 13.50
CA ARG A 100 1.60 -8.60 14.15
C ARG A 100 0.83 -9.86 13.71
N PRO A 101 1.48 -11.02 13.62
CA PRO A 101 0.83 -12.26 13.17
C PRO A 101 -0.22 -12.80 14.16
N ASP A 102 -0.14 -12.39 15.43
CA ASP A 102 -1.05 -12.78 16.49
C ASP A 102 -2.19 -11.78 16.72
N LEU A 103 -2.34 -10.77 15.85
CA LEU A 103 -3.43 -9.81 15.93
C LEU A 103 -4.79 -10.55 15.98
N PRO A 104 -5.63 -10.28 17.01
CA PRO A 104 -6.94 -10.92 17.11
C PRO A 104 -7.89 -10.43 16.02
N VAL A 105 -7.71 -9.18 15.59
CA VAL A 105 -8.50 -8.52 14.55
C VAL A 105 -7.57 -7.65 13.70
N LEU A 106 -7.79 -7.65 12.39
CA LEU A 106 -7.19 -6.69 11.46
C LEU A 106 -8.30 -5.84 10.86
N HIS A 107 -8.09 -4.52 10.82
CA HIS A 107 -9.04 -3.60 10.21
C HIS A 107 -8.57 -3.18 8.82
N VAL A 108 -9.51 -3.05 7.90
CA VAL A 108 -9.28 -2.44 6.59
C VAL A 108 -10.25 -1.29 6.38
N LEU A 109 -9.83 -0.28 5.62
CA LEU A 109 -10.69 0.77 5.09
C LEU A 109 -10.98 0.47 3.63
N GLU A 110 -12.24 0.25 3.30
CA GLU A 110 -12.76 0.05 1.95
C GLU A 110 -13.33 1.36 1.41
N PHE A 111 -12.88 1.78 0.23
CA PHE A 111 -13.30 3.05 -0.38
C PHE A 111 -13.27 2.98 -1.91
N ARG A 112 -14.11 3.79 -2.57
CA ARG A 112 -14.16 3.85 -4.03
C ARG A 112 -13.07 4.77 -4.59
N ALA A 113 -12.41 4.36 -5.67
CA ALA A 113 -11.52 5.25 -6.42
C ALA A 113 -12.35 6.30 -7.17
N VAL A 114 -12.32 7.55 -6.70
CA VAL A 114 -12.99 8.68 -7.38
C VAL A 114 -12.11 9.24 -8.50
N GLU A 115 -10.81 9.37 -8.23
CA GLU A 115 -9.83 9.94 -9.15
C GLU A 115 -8.68 8.93 -9.36
N PRO A 116 -8.78 8.04 -10.37
CA PRO A 116 -7.77 7.00 -10.60
C PRO A 116 -6.34 7.51 -10.82
N ASN A 117 -6.18 8.72 -11.35
CA ASN A 117 -4.87 9.36 -11.53
C ASN A 117 -4.13 9.70 -10.22
N LYS A 118 -4.80 9.59 -9.06
CA LYS A 118 -4.17 9.74 -7.73
C LYS A 118 -3.52 8.45 -7.20
N PHE A 119 -3.66 7.35 -7.92
CA PHE A 119 -3.08 6.05 -7.57
C PHE A 119 -1.85 5.80 -8.44
N ILE A 120 -0.70 5.71 -7.79
CA ILE A 120 0.60 5.59 -8.45
C ILE A 120 1.14 4.19 -8.20
N VAL A 121 1.49 3.48 -9.26
CA VAL A 121 2.22 2.22 -9.14
C VAL A 121 3.58 2.50 -8.52
N PRO A 122 3.92 1.87 -7.38
CA PRO A 122 5.15 2.15 -6.64
C PRO A 122 6.35 1.44 -7.29
N PHE A 123 6.65 1.75 -8.55
CA PHE A 123 7.91 1.35 -9.17
C PHE A 123 9.07 2.07 -8.49
N GLY A 124 10.12 1.32 -8.19
CA GLY A 124 11.29 1.80 -7.48
C GLY A 124 12.27 0.67 -7.21
N ALA A 125 13.06 0.76 -6.15
CA ALA A 125 13.86 -0.33 -5.64
C ALA A 125 13.80 -0.32 -4.11
N PRO A 126 13.78 -1.49 -3.45
CA PRO A 126 13.77 -1.54 -2.00
C PRO A 126 15.07 -0.94 -1.44
N SER A 127 14.93 -0.05 -0.46
CA SER A 127 16.06 0.54 0.26
C SER A 127 15.81 0.63 1.76
N VAL A 128 16.88 0.75 2.53
CA VAL A 128 16.83 1.03 3.96
C VAL A 128 17.08 2.52 4.21
N ALA A 129 16.38 3.08 5.20
CA ALA A 129 16.46 4.50 5.51
C ALA A 129 17.79 4.90 6.18
N ASP A 130 18.46 3.95 6.84
CA ASP A 130 19.74 4.15 7.50
C ASP A 130 20.86 4.43 6.46
N PRO A 131 21.45 5.63 6.46
CA PRO A 131 22.54 5.99 5.54
C PRO A 131 23.80 5.14 5.73
N ALA A 132 23.99 4.53 6.91
CA ALA A 132 25.13 3.66 7.21
C ALA A 132 24.89 2.20 6.81
N ALA A 133 23.67 1.85 6.40
CA ALA A 133 23.35 0.49 6.02
C ALA A 133 23.92 0.14 4.63
N PRO A 134 24.04 -1.16 4.27
CA PRO A 134 24.70 -1.57 3.03
C PRO A 134 24.03 -1.11 1.72
N LEU A 135 22.75 -0.75 1.77
CA LEU A 135 21.94 -0.28 0.64
C LEU A 135 21.11 0.95 1.04
N PRO A 136 21.76 2.09 1.30
CA PRO A 136 21.05 3.29 1.68
C PRO A 136 20.24 3.78 0.47
N TRP A 137 19.16 4.50 0.76
CA TRP A 137 18.21 5.00 -0.24
C TRP A 137 18.87 5.86 -1.33
N ASP A 138 19.99 6.52 -1.05
CA ASP A 138 20.68 7.40 -1.98
C ASP A 138 21.76 6.70 -2.84
N SER A 139 22.05 5.43 -2.59
CA SER A 139 23.10 4.69 -3.30
C SER A 139 22.83 4.54 -4.81
N ASP A 140 23.91 4.59 -5.60
CA ASP A 140 23.84 4.45 -7.06
C ASP A 140 23.22 3.12 -7.50
N ALA A 141 23.46 2.03 -6.74
CA ALA A 141 22.88 0.73 -7.03
C ALA A 141 21.35 0.73 -6.89
N VAL A 142 20.81 1.29 -5.80
CA VAL A 142 19.36 1.41 -5.57
C VAL A 142 18.74 2.34 -6.62
N ARG A 143 19.38 3.47 -6.90
CA ARG A 143 18.91 4.42 -7.93
C ARG A 143 18.87 3.79 -9.32
N GLY A 144 19.93 3.07 -9.70
CA GLY A 144 20.01 2.35 -10.96
C GLY A 144 18.92 1.29 -11.10
N ALA A 145 18.68 0.50 -10.06
CA ALA A 145 17.60 -0.48 -10.03
C ALA A 145 16.21 0.16 -10.15
N ALA A 146 15.96 1.26 -9.43
CA ALA A 146 14.70 1.98 -9.46
C ALA A 146 14.41 2.55 -10.86
N TYR A 147 15.43 3.14 -11.50
CA TYR A 147 15.28 3.68 -12.85
C TYR A 147 15.10 2.57 -13.89
N ALA A 148 15.83 1.45 -13.77
CA ALA A 148 15.67 0.31 -14.65
C ALA A 148 14.25 -0.27 -14.60
N MET A 149 13.60 -0.28 -13.44
CA MET A 149 12.20 -0.71 -13.33
C MET A 149 11.23 0.26 -14.02
N ALA A 150 11.42 1.57 -13.81
CA ALA A 150 10.57 2.58 -14.45
C ALA A 150 10.77 2.65 -15.98
N ASP A 151 12.00 2.41 -16.46
CA ASP A 151 12.31 2.35 -17.88
C ASP A 151 11.72 1.08 -18.51
N ALA A 152 11.76 -0.06 -17.81
CA ALA A 152 11.08 -1.28 -18.24
C ALA A 152 9.56 -1.09 -18.33
N ALA A 153 8.96 -0.35 -17.39
CA ALA A 153 7.54 0.00 -17.45
C ALA A 153 7.19 0.89 -18.65
N ALA A 154 8.04 1.88 -18.94
CA ALA A 154 7.88 2.71 -20.14
C ALA A 154 7.94 1.86 -21.42
N ALA A 155 8.96 0.99 -21.52
CA ALA A 155 9.14 0.10 -22.65
C ALA A 155 7.99 -0.92 -22.81
N ALA A 156 7.39 -1.36 -21.70
CA ALA A 156 6.22 -2.22 -21.70
C ALA A 156 4.92 -1.51 -22.13
N GLY A 157 4.91 -0.17 -22.18
CA GLY A 157 3.72 0.62 -22.53
C GLY A 157 2.79 0.90 -21.36
N VAL A 158 3.29 0.88 -20.11
CA VAL A 158 2.51 1.34 -18.95
C VAL A 158 2.26 2.84 -19.09
N ASP A 159 1.03 3.30 -18.80
CA ASP A 159 0.69 4.72 -18.88
C ASP A 159 1.62 5.55 -17.96
N PRO A 160 2.42 6.49 -18.51
CA PRO A 160 3.36 7.31 -17.73
C PRO A 160 2.68 8.15 -16.64
N ASN A 161 1.37 8.37 -16.72
CA ASN A 161 0.63 9.08 -15.68
C ASN A 161 0.37 8.22 -14.44
N THR A 162 0.48 6.89 -14.55
CA THR A 162 0.14 5.93 -13.49
C THR A 162 1.33 5.50 -12.65
N TYR A 163 2.56 5.90 -12.98
CA TYR A 163 3.75 5.62 -12.17
C TYR A 163 4.68 6.83 -12.08
N ARG A 164 5.64 6.79 -11.17
CA ARG A 164 6.68 7.83 -11.03
C ARG A 164 8.03 7.16 -10.84
N LYS A 165 9.09 7.80 -11.33
CA LYS A 165 10.47 7.44 -10.99
C LYS A 165 10.74 7.90 -9.56
N GLN A 166 10.49 7.02 -8.59
CA GLN A 166 10.71 7.33 -7.17
C GLN A 166 11.60 6.28 -6.52
N ILE A 167 12.42 6.73 -5.59
CA ILE A 167 13.11 5.86 -4.65
C ILE A 167 12.28 5.91 -3.38
N ASN A 168 11.58 4.81 -3.10
CA ASN A 168 10.75 4.70 -1.90
C ASN A 168 11.39 3.65 -0.98
N PRO A 169 11.52 3.93 0.33
CA PRO A 169 12.05 2.97 1.28
C PRO A 169 11.13 1.75 1.42
N TRP A 170 11.69 0.64 1.90
CA TRP A 170 11.00 -0.60 2.25
C TRP A 170 9.66 -0.34 3.01
N PRO A 171 8.56 -1.09 2.78
CA PRO A 171 8.47 -2.51 2.39
C PRO A 171 8.27 -2.83 0.90
N TYR A 172 8.22 -1.83 0.03
CA TYR A 172 7.89 -2.06 -1.36
C TYR A 172 8.98 -2.88 -2.06
N SER A 173 8.55 -3.89 -2.82
CA SER A 173 9.42 -4.64 -3.74
C SER A 173 10.03 -3.75 -4.82
N GLY A 174 9.46 -2.55 -5.01
CA GLY A 174 9.76 -1.65 -6.12
C GLY A 174 9.16 -2.11 -7.44
N THR A 175 8.31 -3.15 -7.45
CA THR A 175 7.75 -3.73 -8.68
C THR A 175 6.27 -3.41 -8.88
N GLY A 176 5.62 -2.72 -7.94
CA GLY A 176 4.17 -2.52 -7.95
C GLY A 176 3.36 -3.75 -7.51
N ILE A 177 4.04 -4.81 -7.07
CA ILE A 177 3.44 -6.05 -6.57
C ILE A 177 4.07 -6.38 -5.23
N THR A 178 3.25 -6.78 -4.25
CA THR A 178 3.74 -7.18 -2.93
C THR A 178 4.68 -8.39 -3.05
N ALA A 179 5.71 -8.43 -2.20
CA ALA A 179 6.73 -9.48 -2.24
C ALA A 179 6.30 -10.81 -1.58
N ASP A 180 5.01 -11.15 -1.61
CA ASP A 180 4.56 -12.49 -1.18
C ASP A 180 4.81 -13.50 -2.31
N PRO A 181 5.51 -14.61 -2.05
CA PRO A 181 5.93 -15.55 -3.09
C PRO A 181 4.79 -16.39 -3.67
N GLN A 182 3.60 -16.40 -3.05
CA GLN A 182 2.47 -17.23 -3.47
C GLN A 182 1.36 -16.40 -4.12
N LEU A 183 1.07 -15.21 -3.58
CA LEU A 183 -0.07 -14.40 -3.99
C LEU A 183 0.32 -13.25 -4.93
N GLY A 184 1.39 -12.53 -4.62
CA GLY A 184 1.82 -11.33 -5.37
C GLY A 184 0.67 -10.36 -5.66
N VAL A 185 0.34 -9.48 -4.72
CA VAL A 185 -0.82 -8.58 -4.85
C VAL A 185 -0.39 -7.27 -5.54
N PRO A 186 -1.03 -6.86 -6.66
CA PRO A 186 -0.80 -5.53 -7.23
C PRO A 186 -1.17 -4.43 -6.24
N GLU A 187 -0.27 -3.46 -6.06
CA GLU A 187 -0.42 -2.38 -5.10
C GLU A 187 -0.21 -1.00 -5.74
N TRP A 188 -0.82 0.00 -5.12
CA TRP A 188 -0.69 1.40 -5.51
C TRP A 188 -0.41 2.24 -4.28
N TRP A 189 0.39 3.27 -4.46
CA TRP A 189 0.52 4.35 -3.52
C TRP A 189 -0.49 5.46 -3.85
N ARG A 190 -1.33 5.81 -2.87
CA ARG A 190 -2.27 6.94 -2.95
C ARG A 190 -1.72 8.13 -2.17
N ARG A 191 -1.64 9.31 -2.80
CA ARG A 191 -1.41 10.57 -2.07
C ARG A 191 -2.55 10.80 -1.06
N PRO A 192 -2.27 11.25 0.18
CA PRO A 192 -3.32 11.60 1.12
C PRO A 192 -4.36 12.52 0.47
N ASP A 193 -5.60 12.08 0.51
CA ASP A 193 -6.73 12.76 -0.11
C ASP A 193 -8.03 12.32 0.56
N ARG A 194 -9.11 13.08 0.32
CA ARG A 194 -10.40 12.90 0.98
C ARG A 194 -10.87 11.45 0.91
N VAL A 195 -11.42 10.97 2.02
CA VAL A 195 -12.17 9.71 2.09
C VAL A 195 -13.50 9.93 1.35
N PRO A 196 -13.83 9.10 0.34
CA PRO A 196 -15.13 9.17 -0.33
C PRO A 196 -16.28 8.86 0.63
N GLY A 197 -17.43 9.53 0.47
CA GLY A 197 -18.64 9.17 1.19
C GLY A 197 -19.06 7.72 0.92
N GLY A 198 -19.55 7.04 1.95
CA GLY A 198 -19.90 5.61 1.90
C GLY A 198 -18.73 4.65 2.09
N SER A 199 -17.51 5.15 2.34
CA SER A 199 -16.38 4.30 2.73
C SER A 199 -16.65 3.56 4.04
N VAL A 200 -16.10 2.36 4.20
CA VAL A 200 -16.41 1.46 5.32
C VAL A 200 -15.12 0.98 5.97
N ILE A 201 -15.08 0.96 7.31
CA ILE A 201 -14.05 0.21 8.04
C ILE A 201 -14.62 -1.18 8.34
N VAL A 202 -13.85 -2.20 8.00
CA VAL A 202 -14.21 -3.61 8.16
C VAL A 202 -13.19 -4.29 9.05
N ALA A 203 -13.69 -5.02 10.06
CA ALA A 203 -12.91 -5.88 10.93
C ALA A 203 -12.86 -7.31 10.36
N HIS A 204 -11.67 -7.89 10.36
CA HIS A 204 -11.39 -9.28 10.01
C HIS A 204 -10.86 -10.03 11.23
N GLY A 205 -11.64 -11.00 11.73
CA GLY A 205 -11.28 -11.82 12.88
C GLY A 205 -10.41 -13.04 12.53
N ARG A 206 -9.75 -13.63 13.54
CA ARG A 206 -8.96 -14.88 13.37
C ARG A 206 -9.78 -16.10 12.96
N ASP A 207 -11.08 -16.08 13.23
CA ASP A 207 -12.06 -17.07 12.79
C ASP A 207 -12.55 -16.86 11.34
N GLY A 208 -12.03 -15.82 10.66
CA GLY A 208 -12.47 -15.45 9.31
C GLY A 208 -13.74 -14.60 9.28
N SER A 209 -14.26 -14.19 10.44
CA SER A 209 -15.37 -13.24 10.51
C SER A 209 -15.02 -11.93 9.81
N ARG A 210 -16.01 -11.32 9.17
CA ARG A 210 -15.89 -10.05 8.46
C ARG A 210 -17.06 -9.15 8.85
N THR A 211 -16.78 -8.09 9.59
CA THR A 211 -17.82 -7.23 10.16
C THR A 211 -17.55 -5.77 9.82
N ALA A 212 -18.52 -5.07 9.24
CA ALA A 212 -18.43 -3.63 9.08
C ALA A 212 -18.56 -2.97 10.47
N VAL A 213 -17.63 -2.10 10.84
CA VAL A 213 -17.57 -1.47 12.18
C VAL A 213 -17.80 0.03 12.14
N ALA A 214 -17.49 0.70 11.02
CA ALA A 214 -17.77 2.12 10.84
C ALA A 214 -18.03 2.47 9.38
N VAL A 215 -18.83 3.51 9.15
CA VAL A 215 -19.12 4.08 7.82
C VAL A 215 -18.83 5.56 7.83
N TYR A 216 -18.13 6.04 6.80
CA TYR A 216 -17.93 7.46 6.56
C TYR A 216 -19.14 8.05 5.84
N ARG A 217 -19.91 8.89 6.53
CA ARG A 217 -21.12 9.53 6.00
C ARG A 217 -20.83 10.77 5.14
N GLY A 218 -19.56 11.13 4.99
CA GLY A 218 -19.12 12.34 4.29
C GLY A 218 -18.63 13.41 5.25
N GLU A 219 -18.12 14.50 4.70
CA GLU A 219 -17.41 15.56 5.45
C GLU A 219 -18.27 16.19 6.55
N ALA A 220 -19.58 16.36 6.32
CA ALA A 220 -20.50 16.97 7.27
C ALA A 220 -20.80 16.09 8.51
N PHE A 221 -20.68 14.77 8.39
CA PHE A 221 -21.13 13.81 9.40
C PHE A 221 -20.00 12.98 10.00
N GLY A 222 -18.89 12.81 9.27
CA GLY A 222 -17.73 12.05 9.74
C GLY A 222 -17.93 10.53 9.70
N TRP A 223 -17.21 9.83 10.58
CA TRP A 223 -17.32 8.38 10.76
C TRP A 223 -18.35 8.06 11.84
N GLU A 224 -19.23 7.12 11.55
CA GLU A 224 -20.22 6.60 12.49
C GLU A 224 -20.03 5.10 12.68
N PRO A 225 -20.21 4.56 13.90
CA PRO A 225 -20.28 3.12 14.11
C PRO A 225 -21.44 2.50 13.30
N VAL A 226 -21.22 1.28 12.79
CA VAL A 226 -22.31 0.47 12.23
C VAL A 226 -23.15 -0.06 13.39
N ARG A 227 -24.47 0.15 13.31
CA ARG A 227 -25.45 -0.39 14.26
C ARG A 227 -26.02 -1.71 13.77
#